data_AF-A0A1U7XRK3-F1
#
_entry.id   AF-A0A1U7XRK3-F1
#
_cell.length_a   1.000
_cell.length_b   1.000
_cell.length_c   1.000
_cell.angle_alpha   90.00
_cell.angle_beta   90.00
_cell.angle_gamma   90.00
#
_symmetry.space_group_name_H-M   'P 1'
#
loop_
_entity.id
_entity.type
_entity.pdbx_description
1 polymer ?
#
loop_
_entity_poly.entity_id
_entity_poly.type
_entity_poly.pdbx_seq_one_letter_code
_entity_poly.pdbx_strand_id
1 'polypeptide(L)'
;MSPSLPTTLVASLFLFCQIFSSIAQVPVENTFKFVNEGELGPFVVEYQADYRVFSGIFTNPFQFCFYNTTPNAWTLALRMGTVRSESLMRWVWEANRGNPVKENATFSLGTDGNLVLAEANGRIAWQTNTAKKGVTGFKLLPNGNFVLHNSKGKFIWQSFDHPTDTLL
;
A
#
# COMPACT_ATOMS: atom_id res chain seq x y z
N MET A 1 30.11 49.45 60.08
CA MET A 1 28.79 48.84 59.86
C MET A 1 28.25 49.28 58.51
N SER A 2 28.38 48.43 57.50
CA SER A 2 27.39 48.17 56.44
C SER A 2 28.00 47.12 55.48
N PRO A 3 27.21 46.16 54.97
CA PRO A 3 27.72 44.85 54.55
C PRO A 3 27.93 44.73 53.03
N SER A 4 28.82 43.81 52.65
CA SER A 4 28.98 43.25 51.31
C SER A 4 27.90 42.20 51.02
N LEU A 5 27.50 42.04 49.75
CA LEU A 5 27.00 40.77 49.16
C LEU A 5 27.10 40.86 47.60
N PRO A 6 27.04 39.74 46.85
CA PRO A 6 28.05 39.40 45.86
C PRO A 6 27.46 39.17 44.45
N THR A 7 28.38 38.90 43.51
CA THR A 7 28.18 38.34 42.17
C THR A 7 27.17 37.20 42.15
N THR A 8 26.16 37.23 41.26
CA THR A 8 25.65 36.00 40.61
C THR A 8 25.13 36.29 39.21
N LEU A 9 25.82 35.71 38.24
CA LEU A 9 25.46 35.53 36.85
C LEU A 9 24.27 34.56 36.80
N VAL A 10 23.13 34.95 36.20
CA VAL A 10 22.08 34.00 35.83
C VAL A 10 21.96 34.03 34.31
N ALA A 11 22.74 33.17 33.66
CA ALA A 11 22.52 32.80 32.27
C ALA A 11 21.43 31.72 32.23
N SER A 12 20.20 32.11 31.89
CA SER A 12 19.10 31.17 31.69
C SER A 12 19.30 30.41 30.38
N LEU A 13 19.79 29.17 30.46
CA LEU A 13 19.90 28.26 29.33
C LEU A 13 18.51 27.63 29.07
N PHE A 14 17.74 28.19 28.14
CA PHE A 14 16.51 27.56 27.66
C PHE A 14 16.87 26.40 26.72
N LEU A 15 16.97 25.18 27.27
CA LEU A 15 17.08 23.97 26.47
C LEU A 15 15.70 23.62 25.90
N PHE A 16 15.38 24.11 24.71
CA PHE A 16 14.19 23.68 23.98
C PHE A 16 14.45 22.29 23.39
N CYS A 17 14.07 21.24 24.12
CA CYS A 17 14.04 19.89 23.57
C CYS A 17 12.85 19.78 22.62
N GLN A 18 13.04 20.20 21.38
CA GLN A 18 12.07 19.98 20.30
C GLN A 18 12.06 18.48 20.02
N ILE A 19 11.11 17.76 20.62
CA ILE A 19 10.83 16.37 20.28
C ILE A 19 10.26 16.38 18.86
N PHE A 20 11.13 16.30 17.85
CA PHE A 20 10.70 15.92 16.52
C PHE A 20 10.19 14.50 16.63
N SER A 21 8.86 14.36 16.77
CA SER A 21 8.21 13.10 16.49
C SER A 21 8.35 12.89 14.98
N SER A 22 9.43 12.24 14.55
CA SER A 22 9.54 11.79 13.17
C SER A 22 8.46 10.73 12.98
N ILE A 23 7.30 11.15 12.49
CA ILE A 23 6.32 10.21 11.98
C ILE A 23 7.06 9.44 10.89
N ALA A 24 7.22 8.13 11.08
CA ALA A 24 7.94 7.32 10.10
C ALA A 24 7.21 7.44 8.75
N GLN A 25 7.94 7.89 7.75
CA GLN A 25 7.48 8.04 6.37
C GLN A 25 7.97 6.86 5.55
N VAL A 26 7.26 6.53 4.48
CA VAL A 26 7.76 5.56 3.50
C VAL A 26 8.93 6.22 2.76
N PRO A 27 10.13 5.63 2.77
CA PRO A 27 11.24 6.12 1.96
C PRO A 27 10.84 6.19 0.50
N VAL A 28 11.31 7.21 -0.24
CA VAL A 28 10.89 7.46 -1.63
C VAL A 28 11.15 6.23 -2.51
N GLU A 29 12.27 5.55 -2.31
CA GLU A 29 12.66 4.31 -2.98
C GLU A 29 11.72 3.13 -2.71
N ASN A 30 10.94 3.18 -1.63
CA ASN A 30 9.93 2.17 -1.27
C ASN A 30 8.52 2.58 -1.67
N THR A 31 8.34 3.75 -2.29
CA THR A 31 7.05 4.17 -2.87
C THR A 31 6.86 3.57 -4.25
N PHE A 32 5.61 3.50 -4.71
CA PHE A 32 5.30 3.08 -6.07
C PHE A 32 4.00 3.70 -6.55
N LYS A 33 3.82 3.73 -7.87
CA LYS A 33 2.57 4.10 -8.54
C LYS A 33 2.42 3.27 -9.81
N PHE A 34 1.39 2.43 -9.84
CA PHE A 34 0.96 1.71 -11.03
C PHE A 34 -0.24 2.42 -11.63
N VAL A 35 -0.23 2.60 -12.95
CA VAL A 35 -1.34 3.16 -13.72
C VAL A 35 -2.06 2.00 -14.41
N ASN A 36 -3.39 2.02 -14.36
CA ASN A 36 -4.24 1.06 -15.06
C ASN A 36 -4.28 1.40 -16.55
N GLU A 37 -3.24 1.04 -17.27
CA GLU A 37 -3.09 1.23 -18.71
C GLU A 37 -2.20 0.12 -19.32
N GLY A 38 -2.16 0.06 -20.65
CA GLY A 38 -1.28 -0.85 -21.38
C GLY A 38 -1.92 -2.18 -21.80
N GLU A 39 -1.06 -3.11 -22.21
CA GLU A 39 -1.44 -4.39 -22.81
C GLU A 39 -2.13 -5.33 -21.81
N LEU A 40 -3.05 -6.12 -22.32
CA LEU A 40 -3.76 -7.15 -21.56
C LEU A 40 -2.94 -8.43 -21.48
N GLY A 41 -3.15 -9.18 -20.41
CA GLY A 41 -2.55 -10.49 -20.24
C GLY A 41 -3.02 -11.48 -21.31
N PRO A 42 -2.14 -12.37 -21.79
CA PRO A 42 -2.41 -13.18 -22.99
C PRO A 42 -3.19 -14.48 -22.70
N PHE A 43 -3.43 -14.81 -21.44
CA PHE A 43 -4.02 -16.09 -21.03
C PHE A 43 -5.47 -15.94 -20.59
N VAL A 44 -6.29 -16.96 -20.87
CA VAL A 44 -7.64 -17.03 -20.29
C VAL A 44 -7.54 -17.26 -18.79
N VAL A 45 -8.29 -16.47 -18.02
CA VAL A 45 -8.32 -16.51 -16.56
C VAL A 45 -9.75 -16.69 -16.06
N GLU A 46 -9.93 -16.76 -14.74
CA GLU A 46 -11.24 -16.88 -14.11
C GLU A 46 -12.23 -15.82 -14.65
N TYR A 47 -13.44 -16.26 -14.99
CA TYR A 47 -14.51 -15.47 -15.61
C TYR A 47 -14.22 -14.91 -17.00
N GLN A 48 -13.20 -15.42 -17.72
CA GLN A 48 -12.75 -14.86 -19.00
C GLN A 48 -12.42 -13.37 -18.90
N ALA A 49 -11.95 -12.94 -17.72
CA ALA A 49 -11.64 -11.54 -17.48
C ALA A 49 -10.44 -11.08 -18.31
N ASP A 50 -10.49 -9.81 -18.72
CA ASP A 50 -9.30 -9.08 -19.13
C ASP A 50 -8.51 -8.72 -17.87
N TYR A 51 -7.17 -8.68 -17.95
CA TYR A 51 -6.33 -8.33 -16.82
C TYR A 51 -5.00 -7.72 -17.22
N ARG A 52 -4.40 -6.98 -16.29
CA ARG A 52 -3.08 -6.36 -16.39
C ARG A 52 -2.27 -6.67 -15.14
N VAL A 53 -1.07 -7.19 -15.32
CA VAL A 53 -0.19 -7.59 -14.20
C VAL A 53 0.68 -6.42 -13.75
N PHE A 54 0.97 -6.33 -12.45
CA PHE A 54 1.92 -5.35 -11.95
C PHE A 54 3.32 -5.95 -11.95
N SER A 55 4.20 -5.36 -12.77
CA SER A 55 5.62 -5.69 -12.76
C SER A 55 6.24 -5.23 -11.44
N GLY A 56 6.92 -6.13 -10.74
CA GLY A 56 7.68 -5.80 -9.52
C GLY A 56 6.96 -6.05 -8.18
N ILE A 57 5.64 -6.32 -8.16
CA ILE A 57 4.95 -6.79 -6.95
C ILE A 57 4.43 -8.21 -7.18
N PHE A 58 5.27 -9.19 -6.88
CA PHE A 58 4.93 -10.60 -6.98
C PHE A 58 5.71 -11.43 -5.95
N THR A 59 5.14 -12.56 -5.57
CA THR A 59 5.84 -13.65 -4.89
C THR A 59 5.18 -14.93 -5.34
N ASN A 60 5.91 -15.93 -5.84
CA ASN A 60 5.26 -17.10 -6.41
C ASN A 60 4.39 -17.83 -5.35
N PRO A 61 3.09 -18.12 -5.62
CA PRO A 61 2.33 -17.99 -6.88
C PRO A 61 1.42 -16.74 -6.99
N PHE A 62 1.59 -15.73 -6.14
CA PHE A 62 0.79 -14.53 -6.03
C PHE A 62 1.32 -13.32 -6.83
N GLN A 63 0.41 -12.54 -7.43
CA GLN A 63 0.74 -11.31 -8.12
C GLN A 63 -0.42 -10.31 -8.10
N PHE A 64 -0.13 -9.01 -8.02
CA PHE A 64 -1.17 -7.99 -8.16
C PHE A 64 -1.57 -7.77 -9.62
N CYS A 65 -2.86 -7.54 -9.85
CA CYS A 65 -3.42 -7.24 -11.16
C CYS A 65 -4.53 -6.19 -11.08
N PHE A 66 -4.74 -5.47 -12.18
CA PHE A 66 -6.09 -5.00 -12.51
C PHE A 66 -6.79 -6.09 -13.32
N TYR A 67 -8.08 -6.31 -13.10
CA TYR A 67 -8.89 -7.16 -13.96
C TYR A 67 -10.30 -6.58 -14.16
N ASN A 68 -10.97 -6.96 -15.24
CA ASN A 68 -12.36 -6.60 -15.48
C ASN A 68 -13.10 -7.69 -16.27
N THR A 69 -14.37 -7.90 -15.92
CA THR A 69 -15.32 -8.73 -16.69
C THR A 69 -16.35 -7.88 -17.43
N THR A 70 -16.38 -6.58 -17.15
CA THR A 70 -17.20 -5.57 -17.84
C THR A 70 -16.26 -4.51 -18.40
N PRO A 71 -16.43 -4.07 -19.67
CA PRO A 71 -15.55 -3.08 -20.27
C PRO A 71 -15.40 -1.83 -19.40
N ASN A 72 -14.14 -1.41 -19.16
CA ASN A 72 -13.78 -0.20 -18.41
C ASN A 72 -14.30 -0.15 -16.94
N ALA A 73 -14.60 -1.31 -16.35
CA ALA A 73 -14.95 -1.45 -14.93
C ALA A 73 -13.94 -2.37 -14.24
N TRP A 74 -12.85 -1.77 -13.76
CA TRP A 74 -11.67 -2.47 -13.27
C TRP A 74 -11.67 -2.66 -11.76
N THR A 75 -11.17 -3.83 -11.35
CA THR A 75 -10.93 -4.22 -9.96
C THR A 75 -9.44 -4.45 -9.76
N LEU A 76 -8.89 -3.89 -8.68
CA LEU A 76 -7.56 -4.23 -8.20
C LEU A 76 -7.65 -5.52 -7.39
N ALA A 77 -6.88 -6.54 -7.79
CA ALA A 77 -6.92 -7.86 -7.18
C ALA A 77 -5.52 -8.44 -6.94
N LEU A 78 -5.46 -9.40 -6.02
CA LEU A 78 -4.37 -10.36 -5.92
C LEU A 78 -4.80 -11.63 -6.65
N ARG A 79 -4.01 -12.07 -7.63
CA ARG A 79 -4.20 -13.38 -8.26
C ARG A 79 -3.31 -14.44 -7.61
N MET A 80 -3.73 -15.69 -7.69
CA MET A 80 -2.94 -16.88 -7.36
C MET A 80 -2.88 -17.82 -8.56
N GLY A 81 -1.68 -18.29 -8.89
CA GLY A 81 -1.45 -19.34 -9.90
C GLY A 81 -0.35 -18.97 -10.89
N THR A 82 0.30 -20.00 -11.42
CA THR A 82 1.34 -19.85 -12.46
C THR A 82 0.77 -20.18 -13.83
N VAL A 83 1.50 -19.85 -14.90
CA VAL A 83 1.16 -20.28 -16.27
C VAL A 83 1.11 -21.80 -16.44
N ARG A 84 1.66 -22.56 -15.49
CA ARG A 84 1.65 -24.04 -15.46
C ARG A 84 0.58 -24.62 -14.53
N SER A 85 -0.22 -23.79 -13.86
CA SER A 85 -1.30 -24.27 -13.00
C SER A 85 -2.42 -24.85 -13.87
N GLU A 86 -2.79 -26.12 -13.64
CA GLU A 86 -3.90 -26.80 -14.34
C GLU A 86 -5.26 -26.14 -14.07
N SER A 87 -5.38 -25.43 -12.93
CA SER A 87 -6.51 -24.57 -12.59
C SER A 87 -6.23 -23.15 -13.09
N LEU A 88 -7.22 -22.53 -13.74
CA LEU A 88 -7.20 -21.11 -14.16
C LEU A 88 -6.65 -20.22 -13.04
N MET A 89 -5.94 -19.15 -13.40
CA MET A 89 -5.50 -18.14 -12.43
C MET A 89 -6.72 -17.64 -11.64
N ARG A 90 -6.65 -17.70 -10.31
CA ARG A 90 -7.76 -17.34 -9.42
C ARG A 90 -7.59 -15.96 -8.83
N TRP A 91 -8.69 -15.23 -8.69
CA TRP A 91 -8.72 -13.99 -7.91
C TRP A 91 -8.93 -14.33 -6.43
N VAL A 92 -7.92 -14.08 -5.59
CA VAL A 92 -7.94 -14.52 -4.18
C VAL A 92 -8.12 -13.38 -3.18
N TRP A 93 -8.03 -12.13 -3.65
CA TRP A 93 -8.32 -10.93 -2.86
C TRP A 93 -8.65 -9.76 -3.78
N GLU A 94 -9.52 -8.84 -3.35
CA GLU A 94 -9.91 -7.66 -4.12
C GLU A 94 -10.06 -6.43 -3.24
N ALA A 95 -9.53 -5.29 -3.71
CA ALA A 95 -9.59 -4.04 -2.97
C ALA A 95 -10.98 -3.38 -3.03
N ASN A 96 -11.51 -3.29 -4.24
CA ASN A 96 -12.62 -2.40 -4.57
C ASN A 96 -13.83 -3.16 -5.13
N ARG A 97 -14.12 -4.35 -4.58
CA ARG A 97 -15.32 -5.13 -4.92
C ARG A 97 -16.57 -4.25 -4.79
N GLY A 98 -17.33 -4.14 -5.87
CA GLY A 98 -18.54 -3.30 -5.94
C GLY A 98 -18.29 -1.80 -6.13
N ASN A 99 -17.05 -1.34 -6.24
CA ASN A 99 -16.68 0.05 -6.54
C ASN A 99 -15.59 0.09 -7.63
N PRO A 100 -15.90 -0.35 -8.87
CA PRO A 100 -14.92 -0.43 -9.94
C PRO A 100 -14.33 0.95 -10.29
N VAL A 101 -13.09 0.94 -10.77
CA VAL A 101 -12.40 2.12 -11.31
C VAL A 101 -12.31 2.05 -12.83
N LYS A 102 -11.98 3.17 -13.47
CA LYS A 102 -11.82 3.24 -14.93
C LYS A 102 -10.36 3.07 -15.35
N GLU A 103 -10.15 3.10 -16.66
CA GLU A 103 -8.83 3.31 -17.27
C GLU A 103 -8.10 4.49 -16.63
N ASN A 104 -6.77 4.41 -16.55
CA ASN A 104 -5.88 5.40 -15.94
C ASN A 104 -6.05 5.59 -14.42
N ALA A 105 -6.85 4.76 -13.75
CA ALA A 105 -6.82 4.66 -12.30
C ALA A 105 -5.44 4.25 -11.80
N THR A 106 -5.10 4.63 -10.57
CA THR A 106 -3.75 4.45 -10.02
C THR A 106 -3.78 3.69 -8.71
N PHE A 107 -2.92 2.69 -8.59
CA PHE A 107 -2.60 2.02 -7.34
C PHE A 107 -1.23 2.48 -6.85
N SER A 108 -1.17 3.10 -5.68
CA SER A 108 0.05 3.74 -5.20
C SER A 108 0.25 3.65 -3.70
N LEU A 109 1.50 3.52 -3.28
CA LEU A 109 1.95 3.76 -1.91
C LEU A 109 2.68 5.10 -1.85
N GLY A 110 2.10 6.06 -1.12
CA GLY A 110 2.69 7.39 -0.94
C GLY A 110 3.71 7.46 0.19
N THR A 111 4.48 8.55 0.23
CA THR A 111 5.42 8.86 1.34
C THR A 111 4.71 9.07 2.68
N ASP A 112 3.42 9.39 2.65
CA ASP A 112 2.55 9.48 3.83
C ASP A 112 2.24 8.10 4.44
N GLY A 113 2.55 7.01 3.75
CA GLY A 113 2.31 5.65 4.21
C GLY A 113 0.92 5.12 3.93
N ASN A 114 0.13 5.78 3.08
CA ASN A 114 -1.17 5.30 2.67
C ASN A 114 -1.07 4.52 1.36
N LEU A 115 -1.70 3.35 1.31
CA LEU A 115 -1.86 2.57 0.10
C LEU A 115 -3.24 2.87 -0.48
N VAL A 116 -3.27 3.38 -1.72
CA VAL A 116 -4.46 4.01 -2.30
C VAL A 116 -4.72 3.47 -3.70
N LEU A 117 -5.99 3.16 -3.97
CA LEU A 117 -6.54 3.02 -5.31
C LEU A 117 -7.43 4.24 -5.61
N ALA A 118 -7.07 5.02 -6.62
CA ALA A 118 -7.80 6.23 -7.01
C ALA A 118 -8.07 6.28 -8.51
N GLU A 119 -9.17 6.90 -8.90
CA GLU A 119 -9.47 7.26 -10.28
C GLU A 119 -8.50 8.33 -10.80
N ALA A 120 -8.43 8.48 -12.12
CA ALA A 120 -7.62 9.52 -12.76
C ALA A 120 -7.99 10.96 -12.33
N ASN A 121 -9.23 11.19 -11.89
CA ASN A 121 -9.70 12.48 -11.37
C ASN A 121 -9.41 12.68 -9.87
N GLY A 122 -8.74 11.73 -9.22
CA GLY A 122 -8.40 11.79 -7.79
C GLY A 122 -9.46 11.22 -6.84
N ARG A 123 -10.62 10.76 -7.33
CA ARG A 123 -11.60 10.07 -6.47
C ARG A 123 -11.00 8.77 -5.95
N ILE A 124 -10.91 8.64 -4.62
CA ILE A 124 -10.42 7.42 -3.98
C ILE A 124 -11.52 6.35 -4.04
N ALA A 125 -11.20 5.20 -4.64
CA ALA A 125 -12.09 4.05 -4.70
C ALA A 125 -11.85 3.08 -3.54
N TRP A 126 -10.60 2.97 -3.08
CA TRP A 126 -10.21 2.17 -1.91
C TRP A 126 -8.89 2.68 -1.31
N GLN A 127 -8.71 2.53 0.01
CA GLN A 127 -7.45 2.82 0.69
C GLN A 127 -7.32 2.10 2.03
N THR A 128 -6.09 1.94 2.52
CA THR A 128 -5.79 1.32 3.82
C THR A 128 -6.01 2.23 5.02
N ASN A 129 -6.20 3.54 4.79
CA ASN A 129 -6.30 4.56 5.85
C ASN A 129 -5.09 4.56 6.80
N THR A 130 -3.89 4.39 6.27
CA THR A 130 -2.64 4.30 7.04
C THR A 130 -1.76 5.54 6.97
N ALA A 131 -2.26 6.61 6.34
CA ALA A 131 -1.58 7.91 6.30
C ALA A 131 -1.10 8.32 7.70
N LYS A 132 0.19 8.64 7.81
CA LYS A 132 0.88 9.08 9.04
C LYS A 132 0.80 8.08 10.21
N LYS A 133 0.52 6.79 9.96
CA LYS A 133 0.50 5.72 10.99
C LYS A 133 1.83 4.98 11.15
N GLY A 134 2.92 5.55 10.64
CA GLY A 134 4.27 5.01 10.80
C GLY A 134 4.61 3.85 9.86
N VAL A 135 3.96 3.77 8.70
CA VAL A 135 4.32 2.83 7.64
C VAL A 135 5.66 3.24 7.03
N THR A 136 6.55 2.28 6.84
CA THR A 136 7.86 2.48 6.21
C THR A 136 8.05 1.61 4.97
N GLY A 137 7.12 0.68 4.70
CA GLY A 137 7.22 -0.20 3.54
C GLY A 137 6.01 -1.10 3.35
N PHE A 138 5.99 -1.73 2.18
CA PHE A 138 5.00 -2.70 1.74
C PHE A 138 5.72 -4.02 1.41
N LYS A 139 5.09 -5.15 1.74
CA LYS A 139 5.57 -6.48 1.35
C LYS A 139 4.41 -7.36 0.94
N LEU A 140 4.59 -8.16 -0.11
CA LEU A 140 3.74 -9.31 -0.42
C LEU A 140 4.47 -10.58 0.06
N LEU A 141 3.92 -11.25 1.06
CA LEU A 141 4.53 -12.41 1.71
C LEU A 141 4.23 -13.72 0.94
N PRO A 142 5.08 -14.76 1.07
CA PRO A 142 4.91 -16.03 0.35
C PRO A 142 3.58 -16.77 0.60
N ASN A 143 2.85 -16.43 1.67
CA ASN A 143 1.53 -16.98 1.96
C ASN A 143 0.38 -16.18 1.32
N GLY A 144 0.68 -15.15 0.50
CA GLY A 144 -0.31 -14.30 -0.13
C GLY A 144 -0.74 -13.10 0.72
N ASN A 145 -0.32 -13.02 1.98
CA ASN A 145 -0.61 -11.85 2.80
C ASN A 145 0.27 -10.67 2.35
N PHE A 146 -0.34 -9.59 1.89
CA PHE A 146 0.38 -8.34 1.71
C PHE A 146 0.16 -7.41 2.91
N VAL A 147 1.25 -6.76 3.33
CA VAL A 147 1.33 -6.03 4.59
C VAL A 147 1.97 -4.67 4.38
N LEU A 148 1.47 -3.69 5.12
CA LEU A 148 2.17 -2.44 5.39
C LEU A 148 2.83 -2.57 6.76
N HIS A 149 4.11 -2.26 6.86
CA HIS A 149 4.86 -2.45 8.09
C HIS A 149 5.66 -1.21 8.48
N ASN A 150 6.01 -1.12 9.76
CA ASN A 150 6.90 -0.07 10.28
C ASN A 150 8.37 -0.50 10.25
N SER A 151 9.25 0.38 10.74
CA SER A 151 10.71 0.16 10.77
C SER A 151 11.15 -1.01 11.66
N LYS A 152 10.29 -1.43 12.61
CA LYS A 152 10.51 -2.60 13.47
C LYS A 152 9.95 -3.89 12.86
N GLY A 153 9.42 -3.84 11.63
CA GLY A 153 8.78 -4.97 10.96
C GLY A 153 7.37 -5.31 11.48
N LYS A 154 6.81 -4.53 12.41
CA LYS A 154 5.45 -4.73 12.90
C LYS A 154 4.45 -4.33 11.82
N PHE A 155 3.43 -5.16 11.61
CA PHE A 155 2.34 -4.88 10.68
C PHE A 155 1.48 -3.73 11.21
N ILE A 156 1.28 -2.74 10.37
CA ILE A 156 0.36 -1.60 10.57
C ILE A 156 -0.99 -1.91 9.90
N TRP A 157 -0.96 -2.64 8.79
CA TRP A 157 -2.12 -3.13 8.07
C TRP A 157 -1.75 -4.44 7.37
N GLN A 158 -2.70 -5.38 7.25
CA GLN A 158 -2.50 -6.61 6.50
C GLN A 158 -3.78 -7.06 5.81
N SER A 159 -3.62 -7.67 4.63
CA SER A 159 -4.74 -8.12 3.80
C SER A 159 -5.60 -9.20 4.43
N PHE A 160 -5.00 -10.04 5.27
CA PHE A 160 -5.69 -11.14 5.94
C PHE A 160 -6.72 -10.67 6.98
N ASP A 161 -6.63 -9.43 7.46
CA ASP A 161 -7.65 -8.82 8.32
C ASP A 161 -8.85 -8.29 7.51
N HIS A 162 -8.76 -8.34 6.18
CA HIS A 162 -9.75 -7.85 5.22
C HIS A 162 -10.00 -8.86 4.11
N PRO A 163 -10.47 -10.08 4.42
CA PRO A 163 -10.70 -11.12 3.42
C PRO A 163 -11.85 -10.74 2.46
N THR A 164 -11.84 -11.31 1.25
CA THR A 164 -12.97 -11.23 0.32
C THR A 164 -13.83 -12.49 0.41
N ASP A 165 -13.62 -13.45 -0.49
CA ASP A 165 -14.36 -14.71 -0.62
C ASP A 165 -13.44 -15.94 -0.61
N THR A 166 -12.13 -15.73 -0.53
CA THR A 166 -11.12 -16.78 -0.42
C THR A 166 -10.42 -16.69 0.93
N LEU A 167 -10.29 -17.83 1.61
CA LEU A 167 -9.41 -18.01 2.75
C LEU A 167 -8.13 -18.69 2.28
N LEU A 168 -6.98 -18.06 2.53
CA LEU A 168 -5.64 -18.54 2.15
C LEU A 168 -4.87 -19.10 3.35
#